data_AF-A0A0V0QNT9-F1
#
_entry.id   AF-A0A0V0QNT9-F1
#
_cell.length_a   1.000
_cell.length_b   1.000
_cell.length_c   1.000
_cell.angle_alpha   90.00
_cell.angle_beta   90.00
_cell.angle_gamma   90.00
#
_symmetry.space_group_name_H-M   'P 1'
#
loop_
_entity.id
_entity.type
_entity.pdbx_description
1 polymer ?
#
loop_
_entity_poly.entity_id
_entity_poly.type
_entity_poly.pdbx_seq_one_letter_code
_entity_poly.pdbx_strand_id
1 'polypeptide(L)'
;MEKCEKIKAKEEKQYENQNQQEEDKKQQSNLMEIKNVPGLLYYKKFLTEEEEQNLIKQINQQTWNNDLKRRTQHYGYKYDYTSKSINESQYLGKLPDFCDFIIKRMLNEKIIDQEPDQLIINEYEPGQGINPHIDRPDFFQEKVVSISLGSKCIMEFTLEKQTEEIVLYKRSLALLTAEARYKWKHGIKARKNDVIKGPLFS
;
A
#
# COMPACT_ATOMS: atom_id res chain seq x y z
N MET A 1 39.86 -17.65 25.82
CA MET A 1 39.29 -16.59 24.95
C MET A 1 38.03 -17.08 24.23
N GLU A 2 38.05 -18.26 23.58
CA GLU A 2 36.88 -18.87 22.91
C GLU A 2 35.57 -18.95 23.72
N LYS A 3 35.64 -19.13 25.04
CA LYS A 3 34.46 -19.31 25.89
C LYS A 3 33.67 -18.00 26.08
N CYS A 4 34.34 -16.84 26.05
CA CYS A 4 33.69 -15.52 26.16
C CYS A 4 33.02 -15.11 24.83
N GLU A 5 33.61 -15.44 23.69
CA GLU A 5 33.05 -15.14 22.37
C GLU A 5 31.76 -15.93 22.11
N LYS A 6 31.72 -17.20 22.54
CA LYS A 6 30.53 -18.05 22.43
C LYS A 6 29.36 -17.60 23.33
N ILE A 7 29.64 -16.89 24.43
CA ILE A 7 28.61 -16.33 25.31
C ILE A 7 28.01 -15.07 24.67
N LYS A 8 28.84 -14.14 24.20
CA LYS A 8 28.39 -12.90 23.53
C LYS A 8 27.51 -13.17 22.30
N ALA A 9 27.94 -14.09 21.44
CA ALA A 9 27.16 -14.45 20.24
C ALA A 9 25.81 -15.12 20.56
N LYS A 10 25.66 -15.72 21.75
CA LYS A 10 24.42 -16.34 22.20
C LYS A 10 23.47 -15.29 22.79
N GLU A 11 24.00 -14.29 23.49
CA GLU A 11 23.27 -13.15 24.02
C GLU A 11 22.76 -12.24 22.90
N GLU A 12 23.58 -11.95 21.89
CA GLU A 12 23.19 -11.17 20.69
C GLU A 12 22.04 -11.83 19.94
N LYS A 13 22.15 -13.13 19.64
CA LYS A 13 21.07 -13.90 19.00
C LYS A 13 19.80 -13.97 19.83
N GLN A 14 19.91 -13.99 21.15
CA GLN A 14 18.75 -14.03 22.03
C GLN A 14 18.03 -12.67 22.04
N TYR A 15 18.79 -11.56 22.02
CA TYR A 15 18.26 -10.20 21.91
C TYR A 15 17.59 -9.95 20.54
N GLU A 16 18.22 -10.36 19.44
CA GLU A 16 17.65 -10.28 18.09
C GLU A 16 16.33 -11.06 17.96
N ASN A 17 16.27 -12.28 18.49
CA ASN A 17 15.05 -13.09 18.48
C ASN A 17 13.93 -12.48 19.35
N GLN A 18 14.27 -11.85 20.47
CA GLN A 18 13.29 -11.17 21.32
C GLN A 18 12.71 -9.93 20.62
N ASN A 19 13.55 -9.11 19.98
CA ASN A 19 13.10 -7.97 19.19
C ASN A 19 12.20 -8.40 18.02
N GLN A 20 12.59 -9.45 17.28
CA GLN A 20 11.79 -9.98 16.18
C GLN A 20 10.41 -10.47 16.66
N GLN A 21 10.35 -11.16 17.81
CA GLN A 21 9.08 -11.63 18.38
C GLN A 21 8.18 -10.48 18.88
N GLU A 22 8.76 -9.39 19.38
CA GLU A 22 8.00 -8.20 19.79
C GLU A 22 7.50 -7.40 18.57
N GLU A 23 8.32 -7.28 17.53
CA GLU A 23 7.94 -6.68 16.25
C GLU A 23 6.82 -7.48 15.59
N ASP A 24 6.95 -8.80 15.47
CA ASP A 24 5.93 -9.68 14.89
C ASP A 24 4.59 -9.56 15.63
N LYS A 25 4.60 -9.51 16.97
CA LYS A 25 3.38 -9.32 17.78
C LYS A 25 2.75 -7.95 17.58
N LYS A 26 3.56 -6.89 17.48
CA LYS A 26 3.09 -5.53 17.24
C LYS A 26 2.53 -5.39 15.82
N GLN A 27 3.14 -6.06 14.84
CA GLN A 27 2.67 -6.15 13.46
C GLN A 27 1.32 -6.86 13.38
N GLN A 28 1.19 -8.01 14.05
CA GLN A 28 -0.04 -8.81 14.08
C GLN A 28 -1.19 -8.06 14.75
N SER A 29 -0.88 -7.17 15.71
CA SER A 29 -1.87 -6.28 16.32
C SER A 29 -2.36 -5.14 15.40
N ASN A 30 -1.64 -4.85 14.32
CA ASN A 30 -1.97 -3.78 13.36
C ASN A 30 -2.72 -4.26 12.12
N LEU A 31 -2.72 -5.58 11.86
CA LEU A 31 -3.43 -6.22 10.76
C LEU A 31 -4.91 -6.45 11.11
N MET A 32 -5.79 -6.06 10.21
CA MET A 32 -7.23 -6.26 10.32
C MET A 32 -7.76 -6.81 9.00
N GLU A 33 -8.53 -7.89 9.07
CA GLU A 33 -9.37 -8.32 7.95
C GLU A 33 -10.67 -7.51 7.96
N ILE A 34 -10.98 -6.85 6.85
CA ILE A 34 -12.23 -6.11 6.70
C ILE A 34 -13.33 -7.10 6.36
N LYS A 35 -13.98 -7.64 7.39
CA LYS A 35 -14.97 -8.74 7.25
C LYS A 35 -16.08 -8.47 6.23
N ASN A 36 -16.50 -7.22 6.07
CA ASN A 36 -17.56 -6.85 5.13
C ASN A 36 -17.08 -6.78 3.67
N VAL A 37 -15.76 -6.77 3.44
CA VAL A 37 -15.11 -6.78 2.12
C VAL A 37 -14.14 -7.96 2.06
N PRO A 38 -14.62 -9.19 1.81
CA PRO A 38 -13.79 -10.39 1.86
C PRO A 38 -12.54 -10.29 0.96
N GLY A 39 -11.38 -10.64 1.50
CA GLY A 39 -10.09 -10.52 0.81
C GLY A 39 -9.43 -9.14 0.92
N LEU A 40 -10.03 -8.18 1.63
CA LEU A 40 -9.39 -6.92 1.98
C LEU A 40 -8.69 -7.02 3.34
N LEU A 41 -7.36 -6.90 3.32
CA LEU A 41 -6.53 -6.84 4.51
C LEU A 41 -6.02 -5.41 4.71
N TYR A 42 -6.04 -4.92 5.95
CA TYR A 42 -5.69 -3.55 6.29
C TYR A 42 -4.69 -3.49 7.45
N TYR A 43 -3.58 -2.79 7.24
CA TYR A 43 -2.51 -2.58 8.21
C TYR A 43 -2.50 -1.10 8.61
N LYS A 44 -2.87 -0.77 9.85
CA LYS A 44 -3.09 0.64 10.25
C LYS A 44 -1.82 1.49 10.33
N LYS A 45 -0.67 0.90 10.67
CA LYS A 45 0.61 1.58 10.95
C LYS A 45 1.77 0.83 10.27
N PHE A 46 1.62 0.56 8.98
CA PHE A 46 2.60 -0.19 8.20
C PHE A 46 3.92 0.57 8.01
N LEU A 47 3.85 1.91 7.94
CA LEU A 47 5.03 2.77 7.92
C LEU A 47 5.23 3.50 9.24
N THR A 48 6.50 3.76 9.56
CA THR A 48 6.86 4.73 10.61
C THR A 48 6.62 6.17 10.12
N GLU A 49 6.65 7.14 11.03
CA GLU A 49 6.51 8.56 10.66
C GLU A 49 7.69 9.06 9.84
N GLU A 50 8.90 8.62 10.20
CA GLU A 50 10.13 8.95 9.48
C GLU A 50 10.12 8.37 8.05
N GLU A 51 9.67 7.12 7.90
CA GLU A 51 9.53 6.47 6.59
C GLU A 51 8.55 7.23 5.69
N GLU A 52 7.38 7.63 6.21
CA GLU A 52 6.41 8.44 5.48
C GLU A 52 6.99 9.78 5.03
N GLN A 53 7.68 10.50 5.93
CA GLN A 53 8.28 11.78 5.60
C GLN A 53 9.35 11.65 4.52
N ASN A 54 10.20 10.63 4.63
CA ASN A 54 11.25 10.37 3.65
C ASN A 54 10.66 9.97 2.28
N LEU A 55 9.62 9.14 2.24
CA LEU A 55 8.92 8.78 1.01
C LEU A 55 8.31 10.00 0.34
N ILE A 56 7.55 10.82 1.07
CA ILE A 56 6.92 12.03 0.52
C ILE A 56 7.99 12.97 -0.05
N LYS A 57 9.12 13.14 0.66
CA LYS A 57 10.24 13.96 0.18
C LYS A 57 10.81 13.42 -1.13
N GLN A 58 11.06 12.11 -1.22
CA GLN A 58 11.63 11.50 -2.42
C GLN A 58 10.66 11.51 -3.60
N ILE A 59 9.37 11.23 -3.38
CA ILE A 59 8.31 11.30 -4.39
C ILE A 59 8.20 12.72 -4.96
N ASN A 60 8.22 13.74 -4.10
CA ASN A 60 8.09 15.14 -4.54
C ASN A 60 9.29 15.67 -5.34
N GLN A 61 10.42 14.97 -5.32
CA GLN A 61 11.59 15.29 -6.15
C GLN A 61 11.49 14.70 -7.56
N GLN A 62 10.50 13.83 -7.81
CA GLN A 62 10.28 13.19 -9.10
C GLN A 62 9.35 14.01 -9.98
N THR A 63 9.31 13.68 -11.28
CA THR A 63 8.46 14.38 -12.25
C THR A 63 7.01 13.89 -12.17
N TRP A 64 6.08 14.83 -12.03
CA TRP A 64 4.64 14.54 -12.02
C TRP A 64 4.03 14.58 -13.42
N ASN A 65 3.19 13.60 -13.71
CA ASN A 65 2.25 13.63 -14.82
C ASN A 65 0.94 14.34 -14.39
N ASN A 66 0.44 15.24 -15.23
CA ASN A 66 -0.76 16.07 -14.97
C ASN A 66 -1.86 15.85 -16.02
N ASP A 67 -1.83 14.73 -16.76
CA ASP A 67 -2.80 14.40 -17.81
C ASP A 67 -4.20 14.11 -17.25
N LEU A 68 -4.28 13.77 -15.96
CA LEU A 68 -5.51 13.53 -15.23
C LEU A 68 -5.78 14.68 -14.25
N LYS A 69 -7.01 14.75 -13.72
CA LYS A 69 -7.36 15.70 -12.66
C LYS A 69 -6.50 15.54 -11.41
N ARG A 70 -6.05 14.32 -11.14
CA ARG A 70 -5.09 13.98 -10.09
C ARG A 70 -3.70 13.86 -10.70
N ARG A 71 -2.64 14.15 -9.94
CA ARG A 71 -1.28 13.95 -10.45
C ARG A 71 -0.85 12.50 -10.27
N THR A 72 -0.04 11.99 -11.20
CA THR A 72 0.49 10.63 -11.11
C THR A 72 1.99 10.54 -11.38
N GLN A 73 2.61 9.47 -10.86
CA GLN A 73 3.94 9.00 -11.27
C GLN A 73 3.85 7.51 -11.54
N HIS A 74 4.52 7.04 -12.58
CA HIS A 74 4.47 5.64 -13.02
C HIS A 74 5.90 5.12 -13.09
N TYR A 75 6.14 3.96 -12.47
CA TYR A 75 7.43 3.26 -12.48
C TYR A 75 7.22 1.80 -12.83
N GLY A 76 8.25 1.14 -13.37
CA GLY A 76 8.07 -0.20 -13.90
C GLY A 76 7.41 -0.13 -15.27
N TYR A 77 6.10 -0.30 -15.32
CA TYR A 77 5.31 -0.15 -16.55
C TYR A 77 4.41 1.09 -16.53
N LYS A 78 4.28 1.74 -17.67
CA LYS A 78 3.32 2.83 -17.89
C LYS A 78 1.92 2.23 -18.02
N TYR A 79 1.08 2.49 -17.02
CA TYR A 79 -0.36 2.24 -17.14
C TYR A 79 -0.98 3.20 -18.18
N ASP A 80 -1.45 2.64 -19.29
CA ASP A 80 -2.19 3.38 -20.32
C ASP A 80 -3.69 3.34 -20.01
N TYR A 81 -4.25 4.52 -19.73
CA TYR A 81 -5.67 4.70 -19.40
C TYR A 81 -6.61 4.56 -20.61
N THR A 82 -6.08 4.46 -21.83
CA THR A 82 -6.83 4.46 -23.08
C THR A 82 -6.69 3.16 -23.89
N SER A 83 -5.58 2.45 -23.75
CA SER A 83 -5.28 1.24 -24.53
C SER A 83 -5.71 -0.04 -23.82
N LYS A 84 -6.26 -0.99 -24.59
CA LYS A 84 -6.62 -2.34 -24.13
C LYS A 84 -5.44 -3.31 -24.15
N SER A 85 -4.31 -3.00 -24.78
CA SER A 85 -3.17 -3.93 -24.94
C SER A 85 -1.91 -3.45 -24.24
N ILE A 86 -1.20 -4.39 -23.60
CA ILE A 86 0.16 -4.19 -23.10
C ILE A 86 1.13 -4.19 -24.28
N ASN A 87 1.99 -3.20 -24.38
CA ASN A 87 3.07 -3.14 -25.37
C ASN A 87 4.41 -3.02 -24.63
N GLU A 88 5.45 -3.70 -25.10
CA GLU A 88 6.83 -3.57 -24.58
C GLU A 88 7.31 -2.12 -24.51
N SER A 89 6.76 -1.24 -25.37
CA SER A 89 6.98 0.20 -25.33
C SER A 89 6.49 0.91 -24.04
N GLN A 90 5.80 0.20 -23.14
CA GLN A 90 5.29 0.74 -21.87
C GLN A 90 6.28 0.55 -20.72
N TYR A 91 7.38 -0.19 -20.87
CA TYR A 91 8.37 -0.33 -19.80
C TYR A 91 9.16 0.97 -19.60
N LEU A 92 9.15 1.50 -18.38
CA LEU A 92 9.77 2.77 -17.95
C LEU A 92 11.09 2.57 -17.19
N GLY A 93 11.52 1.32 -17.00
CA GLY A 93 12.69 0.97 -16.18
C GLY A 93 12.30 0.33 -14.86
N LYS A 94 13.29 0.10 -13.99
CA LYS A 94 13.07 -0.52 -12.68
C LYS A 94 12.25 0.37 -11.76
N LEU A 95 11.71 -0.24 -10.71
CA LEU A 95 11.15 0.51 -9.58
C LEU A 95 12.23 1.37 -8.91
N PRO A 96 11.87 2.53 -8.35
CA PRO A 96 12.83 3.44 -7.75
C PRO A 96 13.28 2.94 -6.37
N ASP A 97 14.57 3.11 -6.05
CA ASP A 97 15.19 2.63 -4.81
C ASP A 97 14.48 3.09 -3.52
N PHE A 98 13.75 4.21 -3.56
CA PHE A 98 13.02 4.73 -2.41
C PHE A 98 11.92 3.79 -1.91
N CYS A 99 11.46 2.83 -2.73
CA CYS A 99 10.45 1.85 -2.35
C CYS A 99 11.02 0.48 -1.94
N ASP A 100 12.33 0.26 -2.07
CA ASP A 100 12.97 -1.03 -1.81
C ASP A 100 12.71 -1.57 -0.41
N PHE A 101 12.78 -0.70 0.60
CA PHE A 101 12.58 -1.11 1.99
C PHE A 101 11.15 -1.61 2.23
N ILE A 102 10.17 -1.01 1.56
CA ILE A 102 8.76 -1.41 1.61
C ILE A 102 8.59 -2.78 0.94
N ILE A 103 9.18 -2.97 -0.25
CA ILE A 103 9.12 -4.23 -0.99
C ILE A 103 9.74 -5.36 -0.16
N LYS A 104 10.94 -5.14 0.38
CA LYS A 104 11.62 -6.11 1.26
C LYS A 104 10.80 -6.43 2.50
N ARG A 105 10.20 -5.43 3.14
CA ARG A 105 9.29 -5.64 4.27
C ARG A 105 8.10 -6.51 3.88
N MET A 106 7.42 -6.18 2.79
CA MET A 106 6.25 -6.94 2.31
C MET A 106 6.59 -8.39 1.96
N LEU A 107 7.76 -8.65 1.38
CA LEU A 107 8.24 -10.00 1.10
C LEU A 107 8.55 -10.79 2.38
N ASN A 108 9.29 -10.18 3.30
CA ASN A 108 9.66 -10.81 4.58
C ASN A 108 8.42 -11.15 5.41
N GLU A 109 7.43 -10.27 5.42
CA GLU A 109 6.15 -10.45 6.10
C GLU A 109 5.14 -11.30 5.31
N LYS A 110 5.51 -11.78 4.12
CA LYS A 110 4.66 -12.59 3.22
C LYS A 110 3.34 -11.90 2.85
N ILE A 111 3.33 -10.57 2.83
CA ILE A 111 2.22 -9.76 2.31
C ILE A 111 2.13 -9.99 0.79
N ILE A 112 3.28 -10.00 0.11
CA ILE A 112 3.41 -10.34 -1.31
C ILE A 112 4.35 -11.54 -1.48
N ASP A 113 4.20 -12.26 -2.59
CA ASP A 113 4.94 -13.50 -2.85
C ASP A 113 6.16 -13.28 -3.77
N GLN A 114 6.20 -12.13 -4.45
CA GLN A 114 7.26 -11.74 -5.38
C GLN A 114 7.40 -10.21 -5.43
N GLU A 115 8.53 -9.73 -5.92
CA GLU A 115 8.73 -8.29 -6.14
C GLU A 115 7.69 -7.76 -7.14
N PRO A 116 7.05 -6.61 -6.86
CA PRO A 116 6.21 -5.95 -7.84
C PRO A 116 7.10 -5.42 -8.97
N ASP A 117 6.56 -5.40 -10.17
CA ASP A 117 7.22 -4.82 -11.35
C ASP A 117 6.58 -3.49 -11.76
N GLN A 118 5.62 -2.98 -10.98
CA GLN A 118 4.95 -1.72 -11.23
C GLN A 118 4.55 -0.98 -9.96
N LEU A 119 4.73 0.35 -10.00
CA LEU A 119 4.31 1.27 -8.95
C LEU A 119 3.63 2.49 -9.58
N ILE A 120 2.46 2.83 -9.07
CA ILE A 120 1.73 4.04 -9.46
C ILE A 120 1.53 4.91 -8.22
N ILE A 121 2.12 6.10 -8.23
CA ILE A 121 1.83 7.13 -7.24
C ILE A 121 0.65 7.94 -7.73
N ASN A 122 -0.37 8.11 -6.90
CA ASN A 122 -1.50 8.99 -7.17
C ASN A 122 -1.57 10.05 -6.07
N GLU A 123 -1.55 11.33 -6.45
CA GLU A 123 -1.74 12.44 -5.52
C GLU A 123 -3.11 13.06 -5.74
N TYR A 124 -3.88 13.17 -4.66
CA TYR A 124 -5.22 13.73 -4.65
C TYR A 124 -5.25 15.00 -3.79
N GLU A 125 -5.61 16.12 -4.41
CA GLU A 125 -5.97 17.33 -3.66
C GLU A 125 -7.44 17.29 -3.20
N PRO A 126 -7.83 18.11 -2.19
CA PRO A 126 -9.23 18.23 -1.78
C PRO A 126 -10.16 18.51 -2.96
N GLY A 127 -11.20 17.68 -3.11
CA GLY A 127 -12.14 17.75 -4.24
C GLY A 127 -11.78 16.84 -5.41
N GLN A 128 -10.61 16.20 -5.42
CA GLN A 128 -10.24 15.18 -6.39
C GLN A 128 -10.65 13.77 -5.90
N GLY A 129 -10.68 12.82 -6.82
CA GLY A 129 -11.07 11.45 -6.52
C GLY A 129 -10.83 10.52 -7.71
N ILE A 130 -11.28 9.28 -7.57
CA ILE A 130 -11.24 8.26 -8.62
C ILE A 130 -12.56 7.48 -8.61
N ASN A 131 -13.15 7.32 -9.79
CA ASN A 131 -14.43 6.62 -9.94
C ASN A 131 -14.31 5.15 -9.49
N PRO A 132 -15.38 4.54 -8.98
CA PRO A 132 -15.39 3.13 -8.60
C PRO A 132 -14.97 2.21 -9.76
N HIS A 133 -13.93 1.41 -9.56
CA HIS A 133 -13.37 0.50 -10.56
C HIS A 133 -12.75 -0.74 -9.90
N ILE A 134 -12.51 -1.79 -10.69
CA ILE A 134 -11.60 -2.87 -10.31
C ILE A 134 -10.27 -2.63 -11.01
N ASP A 135 -9.17 -2.97 -10.35
CA ASP A 135 -7.88 -3.03 -11.04
C ASP A 135 -7.93 -4.07 -12.14
N ARG A 136 -7.34 -3.76 -13.29
CA ARG A 136 -7.41 -4.61 -14.50
C ARG A 136 -6.94 -6.04 -14.21
N PRO A 137 -7.83 -7.06 -14.26
CA PRO A 137 -7.46 -8.45 -14.00
C PRO A 137 -6.48 -9.04 -15.02
N ASP A 138 -6.44 -8.46 -16.22
CA ASP A 138 -5.55 -8.84 -17.32
C ASP A 138 -4.20 -8.13 -17.27
N PHE A 139 -4.00 -7.21 -16.33
CA PHE A 139 -2.80 -6.38 -16.22
C PHE A 139 -2.08 -6.58 -14.89
N PHE A 140 -2.83 -6.65 -13.78
CA PHE A 140 -2.28 -6.87 -12.45
C PHE A 140 -2.58 -8.27 -11.95
N GLN A 141 -1.64 -8.85 -11.20
CA GLN A 141 -1.80 -10.17 -10.59
C GLN A 141 -2.80 -10.13 -9.40
N GLU A 142 -2.86 -11.25 -8.68
CA GLU A 142 -3.74 -11.50 -7.53
C GLU A 142 -3.65 -10.41 -6.45
N LYS A 143 -2.43 -10.03 -6.05
CA LYS A 143 -2.20 -9.13 -4.93
C LYS A 143 -1.99 -7.71 -5.44
N VAL A 144 -2.90 -6.80 -5.08
CA VAL A 144 -2.72 -5.36 -5.29
C VAL A 144 -2.58 -4.66 -3.95
N VAL A 145 -1.50 -3.90 -3.80
CA VAL A 145 -1.16 -3.22 -2.56
C VAL A 145 -1.26 -1.71 -2.75
N SER A 146 -1.96 -1.05 -1.83
CA SER A 146 -2.05 0.40 -1.74
C SER A 146 -1.49 0.88 -0.41
N ILE A 147 -0.61 1.87 -0.45
CA ILE A 147 -0.04 2.51 0.75
C ILE A 147 -0.49 3.97 0.77
N SER A 148 -1.07 4.39 1.89
CA SER A 148 -1.61 5.74 2.05
C SER A 148 -0.61 6.64 2.78
N LEU A 149 -0.36 7.83 2.23
CA LEU A 149 0.57 8.83 2.77
C LEU A 149 -0.14 10.17 2.98
N GLY A 150 0.29 10.96 3.97
CA GLY A 150 -0.17 12.34 4.15
C GLY A 150 -1.51 12.44 4.86
N SER A 151 -2.56 12.93 4.20
CA SER A 151 -3.90 13.03 4.78
C SER A 151 -4.67 11.72 4.68
N LYS A 152 -5.47 11.40 5.69
CA LYS A 152 -6.42 10.28 5.60
C LYS A 152 -7.54 10.59 4.60
N CYS A 153 -8.10 9.56 3.98
CA CYS A 153 -9.29 9.67 3.13
C CYS A 153 -10.22 8.46 3.30
N ILE A 154 -11.45 8.56 2.80
CA ILE A 154 -12.37 7.42 2.70
C ILE A 154 -12.28 6.83 1.28
N MET A 155 -11.98 5.53 1.22
CA MET A 155 -12.17 4.72 0.02
C MET A 155 -13.45 3.90 0.15
N GLU A 156 -14.29 3.94 -0.87
CA GLU A 156 -15.52 3.16 -0.95
C GLU A 156 -15.27 1.87 -1.70
N PHE A 157 -15.65 0.75 -1.11
CA PHE A 157 -15.70 -0.56 -1.75
C PHE A 157 -17.16 -0.92 -2.01
N THR A 158 -17.51 -1.15 -3.26
CA THR A 158 -18.87 -1.43 -3.70
C THR A 158 -18.96 -2.76 -4.44
N LEU A 159 -19.88 -3.62 -4.00
CA LEU A 159 -20.28 -4.84 -4.70
C LEU A 159 -21.81 -4.85 -4.81
N GLU A 160 -22.31 -4.78 -6.05
CA GLU A 160 -23.74 -4.69 -6.36
C GLU A 160 -24.45 -3.55 -5.60
N LYS A 161 -25.25 -3.87 -4.59
CA LYS A 161 -26.01 -2.93 -3.75
C LYS A 161 -25.33 -2.63 -2.41
N GLN A 162 -24.24 -3.31 -2.08
CA GLN A 162 -23.48 -3.12 -0.85
C GLN A 162 -22.36 -2.11 -1.09
N THR A 163 -22.15 -1.20 -0.13
CA THR A 163 -21.02 -0.27 -0.13
C THR A 163 -20.46 -0.15 1.28
N GLU A 164 -19.16 -0.38 1.40
CA GLU A 164 -18.40 -0.25 2.64
C GLU A 164 -17.43 0.93 2.51
N GLU A 165 -17.45 1.83 3.49
CA GLU A 165 -16.53 2.96 3.56
C GLU A 165 -15.36 2.60 4.48
N ILE A 166 -14.14 2.57 3.92
CA ILE A 166 -12.91 2.27 4.65
C ILE A 166 -12.09 3.54 4.77
N VAL A 167 -11.77 3.93 6.01
CA VAL A 167 -10.88 5.06 6.26
C VAL A 167 -9.44 4.60 6.05
N LEU A 168 -8.81 5.12 5.00
CA LEU A 168 -7.40 4.97 4.73
C LEU A 168 -6.64 6.00 5.55
N TYR A 169 -6.06 5.56 6.66
CA TYR A 169 -5.20 6.40 7.48
C TYR A 169 -3.83 6.55 6.82
N LYS A 170 -3.17 7.68 7.10
CA LYS A 170 -1.77 7.84 6.71
C LYS A 170 -0.90 6.72 7.30
N ARG A 171 0.12 6.29 6.56
CA ARG A 171 1.03 5.18 6.89
C ARG A 171 0.37 3.80 6.90
N SER A 172 -0.85 3.68 6.40
CA SER A 172 -1.53 2.40 6.30
C SER A 172 -1.23 1.70 4.99
N LEU A 173 -1.41 0.37 5.00
CA LEU A 173 -1.37 -0.48 3.83
C LEU A 173 -2.72 -1.19 3.70
N ALA A 174 -3.31 -1.15 2.50
CA ALA A 174 -4.45 -1.97 2.12
C ALA A 174 -3.99 -2.99 1.07
N LEU A 175 -4.22 -4.27 1.33
CA LEU A 175 -3.95 -5.37 0.42
C LEU A 175 -5.29 -5.93 -0.08
N LEU A 176 -5.51 -5.85 -1.39
CA LEU A 176 -6.66 -6.41 -2.07
C LEU A 176 -6.28 -7.78 -2.64
N THR A 177 -7.06 -8.79 -2.25
CA THR A 177 -6.96 -10.19 -2.73
C THR A 177 -8.36 -10.76 -2.93
N ALA A 178 -8.44 -11.90 -3.61
CA ALA A 178 -9.66 -12.68 -3.83
C ALA A 178 -10.84 -11.80 -4.27
N GLU A 179 -11.92 -11.76 -3.49
CA GLU A 179 -13.10 -10.98 -3.88
C GLU A 179 -12.80 -9.48 -3.92
N ALA A 180 -12.09 -8.93 -2.94
CA ALA A 180 -11.71 -7.52 -2.91
C ALA A 180 -10.94 -7.10 -4.17
N ARG A 181 -10.11 -8.00 -4.71
CA ARG A 181 -9.34 -7.80 -5.94
C ARG A 181 -10.19 -7.83 -7.21
N TYR A 182 -11.15 -8.75 -7.31
CA TYR A 182 -11.81 -9.05 -8.60
C TYR A 182 -13.28 -8.67 -8.69
N LYS A 183 -13.98 -8.55 -7.56
CA LYS A 183 -15.43 -8.31 -7.51
C LYS A 183 -15.77 -6.92 -7.00
N TRP A 184 -15.06 -6.44 -5.98
CA TRP A 184 -15.34 -5.17 -5.35
C TRP A 184 -14.75 -4.00 -6.13
N LYS A 185 -15.60 -3.11 -6.60
CA LYS A 185 -15.15 -1.84 -7.16
C LYS A 185 -14.69 -0.94 -6.02
N HIS A 186 -13.54 -0.31 -6.15
CA HIS A 186 -13.05 0.65 -5.18
C HIS A 186 -12.89 2.05 -5.79
N GLY A 187 -13.09 3.08 -4.99
CA GLY A 187 -12.98 4.46 -5.45
C GLY A 187 -12.88 5.47 -4.32
N ILE A 188 -12.43 6.68 -4.64
CA ILE A 188 -12.38 7.82 -3.72
C ILE A 188 -13.31 8.88 -4.29
N LYS A 189 -14.34 9.28 -3.54
CA LYS A 189 -15.27 10.31 -4.00
C LYS A 189 -14.58 11.66 -4.13
N ALA A 190 -14.88 12.37 -5.22
CA ALA A 190 -14.45 13.75 -5.44
C ALA A 190 -15.20 14.71 -4.49
N ARG A 191 -14.67 14.91 -3.28
CA ARG A 191 -15.22 15.81 -2.27
C ARG A 191 -14.11 16.55 -1.52
N LYS A 192 -14.44 17.74 -1.01
CA LYS A 192 -13.47 18.58 -0.30
C LYS A 192 -13.14 18.05 1.10
N ASN A 193 -14.08 17.36 1.74
CA ASN A 193 -13.93 16.82 3.09
C ASN A 193 -14.64 15.46 3.19
N ASP A 194 -14.04 14.54 3.94
CA ASP A 194 -14.64 13.28 4.37
C ASP A 194 -15.33 13.45 5.72
N VAL A 195 -16.49 12.80 5.90
CA VAL A 195 -17.19 12.71 7.19
C VAL A 195 -17.05 11.29 7.70
N ILE A 196 -16.13 11.07 8.64
CA ILE A 196 -15.91 9.76 9.25
C ILE A 196 -16.94 9.55 10.34
N LYS A 197 -17.83 8.58 10.15
CA LYS A 197 -18.84 8.18 11.14
C LYS A 197 -18.27 7.08 12.04
N GLY A 198 -18.21 7.30 13.35
CA GLY A 198 -17.76 6.33 14.34
C GLY A 198 -16.58 6.82 15.20
N PRO A 199 -16.23 6.08 16.28
CA PRO A 199 -15.08 6.44 17.09
C PRO A 199 -13.82 6.42 16.22
N LEU A 200 -13.09 7.52 16.23
CA LEU A 200 -11.73 7.59 15.70
C LEU A 200 -10.90 6.62 16.51
N PHE A 201 -10.70 5.40 16.04
CA PHE A 201 -9.62 4.59 16.59
C PHE A 201 -8.32 5.32 16.21
N SER A 202 -7.75 6.06 17.16
CA SER A 202 -6.41 6.66 17.10
C SER A 202 -5.30 5.61 17.23
#